data_AF-A0A933VBA5-F1
#
_entry.id   AF-A0A933VBA5-F1
#
_cell.length_a   1.000
_cell.length_b   1.000
_cell.length_c   1.000
_cell.angle_alpha   90.00
_cell.angle_beta   90.00
_cell.angle_gamma   90.00
#
_symmetry.space_group_name_H-M   'P 1'
#
loop_
_entity.id
_entity.type
_entity.pdbx_description
1 polymer ?
#
loop_
_entity_poly.entity_id
_entity_poly.type
_entity_poly.pdbx_seq_one_letter_code
_entity_poly.pdbx_strand_id
1 'polypeptide(L)'
;MKQRVLMIAALVFVCAVLGLPTPVYASGPAAAPVNQITLDITVNDRGELSIGGFSMTQLGLGRLDDQARAIVKDLDTARLVVQGELVTADVHGTPLLKIQWTPTSRQTLATLASRYGVQMSPDLQTRIEEWVSSSNIDVTARYSNEASKPLVAKIPKPILVDLGPQGEITVEKVLLANPIDPGVYQTIKQSQVQNATLCWNKGTLNTQADGKDLPSITLYPDGMKFLNQALNLNIDNNSLNTLFSVQVGSDISMPSGVHPAGFACKFD
;
A
#
# COMPACT_ATOMS: atom_id res chain seq x y z
N MET A 1 -5.29 -12.94 -13.75
CA MET A 1 -5.05 -11.48 -13.89
C MET A 1 -6.34 -10.67 -14.09
N LYS A 2 -7.24 -11.09 -15.00
CA LYS A 2 -8.58 -10.46 -15.21
C LYS A 2 -9.43 -10.27 -13.95
N GLN A 3 -9.34 -11.16 -12.95
CA GLN A 3 -10.09 -11.06 -11.69
C GLN A 3 -9.61 -9.98 -10.71
N ARG A 4 -8.37 -9.50 -10.83
CA ARG A 4 -7.76 -8.59 -9.84
C ARG A 4 -7.97 -7.11 -10.16
N VAL A 5 -7.97 -6.76 -11.44
CA VAL A 5 -8.37 -5.42 -11.92
C VAL A 5 -9.88 -5.23 -11.75
N LEU A 6 -10.65 -6.31 -11.92
CA LEU A 6 -12.09 -6.34 -11.60
C LEU A 6 -12.36 -6.09 -10.11
N MET A 7 -11.44 -6.43 -9.20
CA MET A 7 -11.63 -6.23 -7.76
C MET A 7 -11.51 -4.75 -7.34
N ILE A 8 -10.56 -4.00 -7.90
CA ILE A 8 -10.40 -2.57 -7.58
C ILE A 8 -11.52 -1.77 -8.24
N ALA A 9 -11.85 -2.08 -9.50
CA ALA A 9 -13.00 -1.50 -10.18
C ALA A 9 -14.33 -1.89 -9.50
N ALA A 10 -14.49 -3.13 -9.01
CA ALA A 10 -15.66 -3.55 -8.25
C ALA A 10 -15.72 -2.90 -6.86
N LEU A 11 -14.60 -2.69 -6.17
CA LEU A 11 -14.62 -2.01 -4.86
C LEU A 11 -15.14 -0.57 -4.98
N VAL A 12 -14.78 0.12 -6.06
CA VAL A 12 -15.27 1.47 -6.38
C VAL A 12 -16.71 1.44 -6.92
N PHE A 13 -17.05 0.51 -7.80
CA PHE A 13 -18.38 0.41 -8.43
C PHE A 13 -19.46 -0.10 -7.46
N VAL A 14 -19.13 -1.00 -6.54
CA VAL A 14 -20.08 -1.57 -5.57
C VAL A 14 -20.44 -0.58 -4.48
N CYS A 15 -19.54 0.35 -4.15
CA CYS A 15 -19.86 1.47 -3.25
C CYS A 15 -20.78 2.51 -3.91
N ALA A 16 -20.78 2.62 -5.24
CA ALA A 16 -21.56 3.62 -5.97
C ALA A 16 -23.02 3.19 -6.29
N VAL A 17 -23.32 1.89 -6.27
CA VAL A 17 -24.57 1.35 -6.86
C VAL A 17 -25.62 0.89 -5.82
N LEU A 18 -25.24 0.73 -4.55
CA LEU A 18 -26.18 0.22 -3.53
C LEU A 18 -26.60 1.33 -2.57
N GLY A 19 -27.79 1.88 -2.80
CA GLY A 19 -28.47 2.84 -1.93
C GLY A 19 -28.74 2.28 -0.53
N LEU A 20 -27.71 2.25 0.29
CA LEU A 20 -27.78 1.81 1.68
C LEU A 20 -28.39 2.93 2.55
N PRO A 21 -29.26 2.59 3.51
CA PRO A 21 -29.82 3.56 4.44
C PRO A 21 -28.70 4.25 5.24
N THR A 22 -28.78 5.57 5.37
CA THR A 22 -27.84 6.39 6.15
C THR A 22 -27.93 6.03 7.63
N PRO A 23 -26.88 5.47 8.28
CA PRO A 23 -26.88 5.27 9.72
C PRO A 23 -26.67 6.60 10.44
N VAL A 24 -27.47 6.85 11.48
CA VAL A 24 -27.46 8.07 12.30
C VAL A 24 -26.64 7.82 13.56
N TYR A 25 -25.36 8.20 13.67
CA TYR A 25 -24.63 8.04 14.94
C TYR A 25 -23.52 9.07 15.22
N ALA A 26 -23.14 9.07 16.50
CA ALA A 26 -22.50 10.10 17.31
C ALA A 26 -20.99 10.30 17.12
N SER A 27 -20.54 11.53 17.38
CA SER A 27 -19.17 12.01 17.27
C SER A 27 -18.46 12.03 18.63
N GLY A 28 -17.46 11.15 18.82
CA GLY A 28 -16.39 11.31 19.82
C GLY A 28 -15.09 11.75 19.15
N PRO A 29 -14.17 12.44 19.85
CA PRO A 29 -12.92 12.90 19.24
C PRO A 29 -11.97 11.71 18.99
N ALA A 30 -11.62 11.49 17.72
CA ALA A 30 -10.63 10.49 17.31
C ALA A 30 -9.20 10.94 17.66
N ALA A 31 -8.33 10.01 18.06
CA ALA A 31 -6.92 10.28 18.29
C ALA A 31 -6.23 10.75 17.00
N ALA A 32 -5.15 11.54 17.13
CA ALA A 32 -4.41 12.03 15.98
C ALA A 32 -3.82 10.85 15.17
N PRO A 33 -3.98 10.84 13.83
CA PRO A 33 -3.54 9.74 12.98
C PRO A 33 -2.01 9.66 12.97
N VAL A 34 -1.52 8.43 13.11
CA VAL A 34 -0.10 8.09 13.24
C VAL A 34 0.50 7.74 11.87
N ASN A 35 -0.30 7.17 10.97
CA ASN A 35 0.09 6.91 9.59
C ASN A 35 -0.44 7.99 8.65
N GLN A 36 0.34 8.35 7.63
CA GLN A 36 -0.07 9.24 6.56
C GLN A 36 0.34 8.65 5.21
N ILE A 37 -0.60 8.59 4.27
CA ILE A 37 -0.36 8.13 2.90
C ILE A 37 -1.10 9.05 1.95
N THR A 38 -0.39 9.59 0.97
CA THR A 38 -0.98 10.26 -0.20
C THR A 38 -0.45 9.58 -1.44
N LEU A 39 -1.35 8.91 -2.15
CA LEU A 39 -1.06 8.11 -3.34
C LEU A 39 -1.85 8.66 -4.52
N ASP A 40 -1.15 9.17 -5.52
CA ASP A 40 -1.75 9.50 -6.81
C ASP A 40 -1.47 8.36 -7.80
N ILE A 41 -2.49 8.01 -8.57
CA ILE A 41 -2.46 6.98 -9.60
C ILE A 41 -2.96 7.64 -10.87
N THR A 42 -2.20 7.55 -11.96
CA THR A 42 -2.66 8.02 -13.27
C THR A 42 -2.71 6.90 -14.29
N VAL A 43 -3.68 6.98 -15.18
CA VAL A 43 -3.78 6.16 -16.39
C VAL A 43 -3.83 7.10 -17.58
N ASN A 44 -2.91 6.94 -18.52
CA ASN A 44 -2.85 7.81 -19.70
C ASN A 44 -3.67 7.26 -20.88
N ASP A 45 -3.70 8.01 -21.99
CA ASP A 45 -4.44 7.63 -23.20
C ASP A 45 -3.99 6.29 -23.80
N ARG A 46 -2.75 5.87 -23.52
CA ARG A 46 -2.18 4.60 -23.98
C ARG A 46 -2.47 3.43 -23.03
N GLY A 47 -3.14 3.68 -21.90
CA GLY A 47 -3.39 2.69 -20.85
C GLY A 47 -2.15 2.39 -19.99
N GLU A 48 -1.14 3.25 -20.02
CA GLU A 48 0.04 3.13 -19.16
C GLU A 48 -0.29 3.67 -17.77
N LEU A 49 0.16 2.94 -16.75
CA LEU A 49 -0.09 3.27 -15.35
C LEU A 49 1.11 4.03 -14.78
N SER A 50 0.85 5.08 -14.01
CA SER A 50 1.84 5.67 -13.11
C SER A 50 1.27 5.69 -11.69
N ILE A 51 2.10 5.32 -10.72
CA ILE A 51 1.72 5.21 -9.31
C ILE A 51 2.78 5.91 -8.46
N GLY A 52 2.38 6.92 -7.67
CA GLY A 52 3.26 7.58 -6.71
C GLY A 52 4.51 8.21 -7.32
N GLY A 53 4.42 8.70 -8.56
CA GLY A 53 5.53 9.24 -9.34
C GLY A 53 6.19 8.23 -10.28
N PHE A 54 6.04 6.93 -10.03
CA PHE A 54 6.72 5.89 -10.80
C PHE A 54 5.94 5.50 -12.05
N SER A 55 6.63 5.30 -13.17
CA SER A 55 6.07 4.64 -14.34
C SER A 55 6.05 3.13 -14.14
N MET A 56 4.88 2.51 -14.24
CA MET A 56 4.75 1.07 -14.02
C MET A 56 5.31 0.25 -15.18
N THR A 57 5.34 0.81 -16.40
CA THR A 57 5.96 0.14 -17.56
C THR A 57 7.46 -0.01 -17.41
N GLN A 58 8.13 0.94 -16.74
CA GLN A 58 9.55 0.82 -16.37
C GLN A 58 9.79 -0.30 -15.35
N LEU A 59 8.78 -0.61 -14.53
CA LEU A 59 8.79 -1.73 -13.58
C LEU A 59 8.28 -3.05 -14.19
N GLY A 60 8.10 -3.10 -15.52
CA GLY A 60 7.69 -4.30 -16.24
C GLY A 60 6.19 -4.62 -16.21
N LEU A 61 5.35 -3.72 -15.69
CA LEU A 61 3.90 -3.87 -15.76
C LEU A 61 3.38 -3.48 -17.15
N GLY A 62 2.54 -4.35 -17.72
CA GLY A 62 1.87 -4.10 -18.99
C GLY A 62 0.82 -2.99 -18.91
N ARG A 63 0.38 -2.55 -20.09
CA ARG A 63 -0.72 -1.59 -20.24
C ARG A 63 -2.06 -2.21 -19.85
N LEU A 64 -2.98 -1.38 -19.39
CA LEU A 64 -4.38 -1.77 -19.27
C LEU A 64 -4.97 -2.10 -20.65
N ASP A 65 -5.87 -3.07 -20.67
CA ASP A 65 -6.66 -3.35 -21.87
C ASP A 65 -7.66 -2.22 -22.16
N ASP A 66 -8.20 -2.20 -23.38
CA ASP A 66 -9.07 -1.12 -23.86
C ASP A 66 -10.33 -0.96 -23.00
N GLN A 67 -10.85 -2.06 -22.45
CA GLN A 67 -12.05 -2.05 -21.62
C GLN A 67 -11.75 -1.41 -20.26
N ALA A 68 -10.67 -1.83 -19.59
CA ALA A 68 -10.24 -1.23 -18.33
C ALA A 68 -9.89 0.25 -18.51
N ARG A 69 -9.25 0.61 -19.63
CA ARG A 69 -8.94 2.01 -19.95
C ARG A 69 -10.20 2.84 -20.16
N ALA A 70 -11.20 2.33 -20.86
CA ALA A 70 -12.48 3.03 -21.06
C ALA A 70 -13.18 3.31 -19.73
N ILE A 71 -13.20 2.33 -18.82
CA ILE A 71 -13.78 2.50 -17.47
C ILE A 71 -13.05 3.61 -16.70
N VAL A 72 -11.72 3.61 -16.69
CA VAL A 72 -10.95 4.64 -15.99
C VAL A 72 -11.17 6.02 -16.61
N LYS A 73 -11.25 6.09 -17.94
CA LYS A 73 -11.54 7.32 -18.66
C LYS A 73 -12.92 7.89 -18.31
N ASP A 74 -13.94 7.04 -18.22
CA ASP A 74 -15.31 7.45 -17.90
C ASP A 74 -15.43 7.92 -16.44
N LEU A 75 -14.66 7.29 -15.53
CA LEU A 75 -14.58 7.75 -14.14
C LEU A 75 -13.86 9.09 -14.01
N ASP A 76 -12.97 9.44 -14.95
CA ASP A 76 -12.12 10.63 -14.98
C ASP A 76 -11.23 10.76 -13.73
N THR A 77 -11.79 11.09 -12.58
CA THR A 77 -11.11 11.11 -11.28
C THR A 77 -11.93 10.35 -10.25
N ALA A 78 -11.30 9.44 -9.53
CA ALA A 78 -11.86 8.77 -8.35
C ALA A 78 -10.94 9.01 -7.16
N ARG A 79 -11.50 9.44 -6.03
CA ARG A 79 -10.73 9.70 -4.81
C ARG A 79 -11.33 8.95 -3.63
N LEU A 80 -10.46 8.35 -2.83
CA LEU A 80 -10.78 7.69 -1.57
C LEU A 80 -9.98 8.36 -0.47
N VAL A 81 -10.66 8.90 0.53
CA VAL A 81 -10.04 9.53 1.69
C VAL A 81 -10.46 8.81 2.96
N VAL A 82 -9.47 8.37 3.73
CA VAL A 82 -9.59 7.85 5.09
C VAL A 82 -9.00 8.90 6.03
N GLN A 83 -9.77 9.35 6.99
CA GLN A 83 -9.36 10.30 8.02
C GLN A 83 -9.82 9.81 9.38
N GLY A 84 -8.95 9.07 10.07
CA GLY A 84 -9.29 8.38 11.30
C GLY A 84 -10.44 7.40 11.08
N GLU A 85 -11.59 7.68 11.70
CA GLU A 85 -12.77 6.85 11.54
C GLU A 85 -13.66 7.25 10.36
N LEU A 86 -13.31 8.25 9.55
CA LEU A 86 -14.15 8.63 8.42
C LEU A 86 -13.56 8.12 7.11
N VAL A 87 -14.36 7.38 6.33
CA VAL A 87 -14.03 6.98 4.96
C VAL A 87 -14.97 7.69 4.01
N THR A 88 -14.42 8.41 3.04
CA THR A 88 -15.17 9.08 1.98
C THR A 88 -14.65 8.68 0.62
N ALA A 89 -15.54 8.57 -0.36
CA ALA A 89 -15.15 8.43 -1.74
C ALA A 89 -15.94 9.41 -2.61
N ASP A 90 -15.27 9.99 -3.60
CA ASP A 90 -15.88 10.85 -4.60
C ASP A 90 -15.37 10.47 -6.00
N VAL A 91 -16.22 10.72 -7.00
CA VAL A 91 -15.86 10.63 -8.42
C VAL A 91 -16.15 11.96 -9.05
N HIS A 92 -15.15 12.54 -9.71
CA HIS A 92 -15.21 13.88 -10.28
C HIS A 92 -15.70 14.92 -9.26
N GLY A 93 -15.23 14.83 -8.01
CA GLY A 93 -15.65 15.71 -6.91
C GLY A 93 -17.10 15.51 -6.45
N THR A 94 -17.86 14.60 -7.05
CA THR A 94 -19.21 14.23 -6.64
C THR A 94 -19.12 13.14 -5.57
N PRO A 95 -19.60 13.38 -4.33
CA PRO A 95 -19.56 12.38 -3.28
C PRO A 95 -20.34 11.12 -3.68
N LEU A 96 -19.67 9.97 -3.63
CA LEU A 96 -20.29 8.65 -3.83
C LEU A 96 -20.60 7.97 -2.52
N LEU A 97 -19.69 8.09 -1.55
CA LEU A 97 -19.74 7.31 -0.33
C LEU A 97 -19.21 8.14 0.84
N LYS A 98 -19.89 7.99 1.99
CA LYS A 98 -19.41 8.43 3.29
C LYS A 98 -19.75 7.37 4.32
N ILE A 99 -18.72 6.74 4.90
CA ILE A 99 -18.85 5.69 5.91
C ILE A 99 -18.12 6.14 7.18
N GLN A 100 -18.80 6.09 8.33
CA GLN A 100 -18.11 6.08 9.62
C GLN A 100 -17.60 4.67 9.88
N TRP A 101 -16.32 4.53 10.20
CA TRP A 101 -15.56 3.30 10.40
C TRP A 101 -15.84 2.67 11.76
N THR A 102 -17.07 2.19 11.92
CA THR A 102 -17.57 1.53 13.12
C THR A 102 -17.41 0.00 13.02
N PRO A 103 -17.53 -0.75 14.13
CA PRO A 103 -17.58 -2.21 14.07
C PRO A 103 -18.61 -2.74 13.08
N THR A 104 -19.78 -2.10 13.00
CA THR A 104 -20.86 -2.51 12.09
C THR A 104 -20.52 -2.29 10.63
N SER A 105 -20.04 -1.09 10.25
CA SER A 105 -19.66 -0.82 8.85
C SER A 105 -18.51 -1.70 8.39
N ARG A 106 -17.58 -2.04 9.29
CA ARG A 106 -16.50 -2.99 9.04
C ARG A 106 -17.03 -4.39 8.74
N GLN A 107 -17.95 -4.89 9.55
CA GLN A 107 -18.57 -6.19 9.31
C GLN A 107 -19.31 -6.22 7.96
N THR A 108 -19.98 -5.12 7.59
CA THR A 108 -20.63 -4.98 6.28
C THR A 108 -19.61 -5.07 5.14
N LEU A 109 -18.49 -4.35 5.24
CA LEU A 109 -17.44 -4.38 4.21
C LEU A 109 -16.74 -5.74 4.12
N ALA A 110 -16.46 -6.39 5.26
CA ALA A 110 -15.89 -7.73 5.28
C ALA A 110 -16.85 -8.76 4.65
N THR A 111 -18.15 -8.65 4.93
CA THR A 111 -19.19 -9.49 4.31
C THR A 111 -19.32 -9.23 2.81
N LEU A 112 -19.15 -7.97 2.38
CA LEU A 112 -19.15 -7.64 0.97
C LEU A 112 -17.92 -8.23 0.27
N ALA A 113 -16.74 -8.04 0.85
CA ALA A 113 -15.48 -8.54 0.32
C ALA A 113 -15.51 -10.07 0.16
N SER A 114 -16.11 -10.79 1.11
CA SER A 114 -16.26 -12.25 1.04
C SER A 114 -17.15 -12.71 -0.13
N ARG A 115 -18.18 -11.94 -0.51
CA ARG A 115 -18.98 -12.21 -1.72
C ARG A 115 -18.16 -12.10 -3.01
N TYR A 116 -17.08 -11.32 -2.99
CA TYR A 116 -16.13 -11.20 -4.10
C TYR A 116 -14.92 -12.15 -3.95
N GLY A 117 -15.00 -13.13 -3.04
CA GLY A 117 -13.95 -14.14 -2.84
C GLY A 117 -12.80 -13.69 -1.94
N VAL A 118 -12.93 -12.54 -1.27
CA VAL A 118 -11.93 -12.05 -0.31
C VAL A 118 -12.28 -12.58 1.07
N GLN A 119 -11.55 -13.58 1.54
CA GLN A 119 -11.69 -14.05 2.91
C GLN A 119 -10.82 -13.18 3.83
N MET A 120 -11.46 -12.53 4.80
CA MET A 120 -10.76 -11.80 5.86
C MET A 120 -10.80 -12.63 7.14
N SER A 121 -9.66 -13.13 7.59
CA SER A 121 -9.55 -13.76 8.90
C SER A 121 -9.88 -12.75 10.02
N PRO A 122 -10.33 -13.19 11.20
CA PRO A 122 -10.54 -12.30 12.35
C PRO A 122 -9.32 -11.44 12.67
N ASP A 123 -8.12 -12.02 12.62
CA ASP A 123 -6.87 -11.32 12.87
C ASP A 123 -6.61 -10.20 11.85
N LEU A 124 -6.89 -10.47 10.56
CA LEU A 124 -6.78 -9.47 9.51
C LEU A 124 -7.79 -8.32 9.71
N GLN A 125 -9.01 -8.62 10.17
CA GLN A 125 -10.01 -7.60 10.45
C GLN A 125 -9.58 -6.68 11.60
N THR A 126 -9.08 -7.24 12.70
CA THR A 126 -8.52 -6.48 13.83
C THR A 126 -7.35 -5.62 13.38
N ARG A 127 -6.46 -6.17 12.56
CA ARG A 127 -5.31 -5.44 12.03
C ARG A 127 -5.73 -4.27 11.15
N ILE A 128 -6.67 -4.48 10.22
CA ILE A 128 -7.21 -3.42 9.36
C ILE A 128 -7.89 -2.34 10.22
N GLU A 129 -8.62 -2.71 11.28
CA GLU A 129 -9.22 -1.77 12.22
C GLU A 129 -8.15 -0.85 12.84
N GLU A 130 -7.12 -1.44 13.45
CA GLU A 130 -6.06 -0.66 14.07
C GLU A 130 -5.33 0.24 13.08
N TRP A 131 -5.14 -0.24 11.84
CA TRP A 131 -4.44 0.51 10.81
C TRP A 131 -5.30 1.68 10.31
N VAL A 132 -6.56 1.42 9.92
CA VAL A 132 -7.47 2.45 9.41
C VAL A 132 -7.74 3.52 10.47
N SER A 133 -8.05 3.12 11.71
CA SER A 133 -8.34 4.06 12.80
C SER A 133 -7.16 4.99 13.15
N SER A 134 -5.93 4.60 12.79
CA SER A 134 -4.72 5.38 13.03
C SER A 134 -4.14 6.01 11.76
N SER A 135 -4.88 6.05 10.64
CA SER A 135 -4.36 6.50 9.34
C SER A 135 -5.10 7.70 8.75
N ASN A 136 -4.32 8.56 8.10
CA ASN A 136 -4.77 9.48 7.08
C ASN A 136 -4.33 8.95 5.72
N ILE A 137 -5.27 8.44 4.92
CA ILE A 137 -5.00 7.91 3.59
C ILE A 137 -5.76 8.75 2.59
N ASP A 138 -5.07 9.24 1.56
CA ASP A 138 -5.65 9.94 0.44
C ASP A 138 -5.16 9.26 -0.84
N VAL A 139 -6.03 8.46 -1.46
CA VAL A 139 -5.75 7.83 -2.73
C VAL A 139 -6.56 8.52 -3.80
N THR A 140 -5.88 9.07 -4.80
CA THR A 140 -6.53 9.65 -5.98
C THR A 140 -6.12 8.85 -7.20
N ALA A 141 -7.08 8.38 -7.98
CA ALA A 141 -6.88 7.78 -9.29
C ALA A 141 -7.45 8.70 -10.36
N ARG A 142 -6.69 9.00 -11.41
CA ARG A 142 -7.07 9.97 -12.46
C ARG A 142 -6.75 9.44 -13.85
N TYR A 143 -7.60 9.74 -14.81
CA TYR A 143 -7.27 9.63 -16.22
C TYR A 143 -6.48 10.89 -16.63
N SER A 144 -5.19 10.74 -16.87
CA SER A 144 -4.31 11.87 -17.20
C SER A 144 -3.08 11.42 -17.97
N ASN A 145 -2.65 12.24 -18.93
CA ASN A 145 -1.37 12.07 -19.60
C ASN A 145 -0.18 12.59 -18.77
N GLU A 146 -0.45 13.30 -17.68
CA GLU A 146 0.58 13.62 -16.68
C GLU A 146 0.91 12.40 -15.83
N ALA A 147 2.17 12.28 -15.43
CA ALA A 147 2.57 11.28 -14.46
C ALA A 147 1.87 11.54 -13.11
N SER A 148 1.72 10.48 -12.33
CA SER A 148 1.19 10.61 -10.97
C SER A 148 2.10 11.48 -10.10
N LYS A 149 1.51 12.16 -9.12
CA LYS A 149 2.26 12.89 -8.10
C LYS A 149 3.12 11.92 -7.27
N PRO A 150 4.29 12.36 -6.77
CA PRO A 150 5.12 11.56 -5.88
C PRO A 150 4.35 11.01 -4.68
N LEU A 151 4.63 9.76 -4.33
CA LEU A 151 4.13 9.15 -3.09
C LEU A 151 4.61 9.95 -1.89
N VAL A 152 3.67 10.31 -1.01
CA VAL A 152 3.99 10.77 0.35
C VAL A 152 3.52 9.68 1.30
N ALA A 153 4.45 9.11 2.05
CA ALA A 153 4.12 8.08 3.03
C ALA A 153 4.94 8.28 4.30
N LYS A 154 4.25 8.29 5.44
CA LYS A 154 4.80 8.23 6.80
C LYS A 154 4.07 7.13 7.55
N ILE A 155 4.69 5.97 7.62
CA ILE A 155 4.10 4.74 8.15
C ILE A 155 5.02 4.21 9.26
N PRO A 156 4.94 4.78 10.48
CA PRO A 156 5.80 4.35 11.60
C PRO A 156 5.38 2.99 12.15
N LYS A 157 4.09 2.62 12.03
CA LYS A 157 3.63 1.26 12.35
C LYS A 157 4.02 0.34 11.19
N PRO A 158 4.90 -0.64 11.40
CA PRO A 158 5.48 -1.44 10.33
C PRO A 158 4.42 -2.23 9.56
N ILE A 159 4.66 -2.39 8.27
CA ILE A 159 3.97 -3.36 7.42
C ILE A 159 4.48 -4.75 7.78
N LEU A 160 3.56 -5.65 8.15
CA LEU A 160 3.91 -7.03 8.50
C LEU A 160 4.15 -7.86 7.24
N VAL A 161 5.26 -8.58 7.20
CA VAL A 161 5.62 -9.50 6.11
C VAL A 161 5.99 -10.85 6.70
N ASP A 162 5.24 -11.89 6.36
CA ASP A 162 5.57 -13.26 6.78
C ASP A 162 6.15 -14.05 5.60
N LEU A 163 7.26 -14.73 5.84
CA LEU A 163 7.81 -15.74 4.93
C LEU A 163 7.33 -17.13 5.36
N GLY A 164 6.63 -17.81 4.46
CA GLY A 164 6.13 -19.16 4.64
C GLY A 164 7.23 -20.23 4.47
N PRO A 165 6.94 -21.48 4.89
CA PRO A 165 7.91 -22.57 4.91
C PRO A 165 8.42 -23.00 3.54
N GLN A 166 7.73 -22.65 2.45
CA GLN A 166 8.14 -22.92 1.07
C GLN A 166 8.50 -21.64 0.29
N GLY A 167 8.69 -20.52 0.98
CA GLY A 167 9.02 -19.23 0.36
C GLY A 167 7.80 -18.43 -0.09
N GLU A 168 6.60 -18.82 0.36
CA GLU A 168 5.41 -17.98 0.22
C GLU A 168 5.64 -16.65 0.94
N ILE A 169 5.17 -15.55 0.37
CA ILE A 169 5.24 -14.24 1.02
C ILE A 169 3.81 -13.84 1.33
N THR A 170 3.52 -13.50 2.58
CA THR A 170 2.29 -12.79 2.93
C THR A 170 2.62 -11.41 3.42
N VAL A 171 1.89 -10.39 2.96
CA VAL A 171 2.02 -9.01 3.41
C VAL A 171 0.71 -8.63 4.07
N GLU A 172 0.77 -8.22 5.34
CA GLU A 172 -0.42 -7.98 6.18
C GLU A 172 -1.38 -9.18 6.09
N LYS A 173 -0.83 -10.40 6.18
CA LYS A 173 -1.56 -11.69 6.04
C LYS A 173 -2.21 -11.94 4.67
N VAL A 174 -1.97 -11.09 3.68
CA VAL A 174 -2.41 -11.30 2.29
C VAL A 174 -1.32 -12.03 1.51
N LEU A 175 -1.62 -13.24 1.03
CA LEU A 175 -0.70 -14.03 0.22
C LEU A 175 -0.38 -13.34 -1.12
N LEU A 176 0.90 -13.10 -1.37
CA LEU A 176 1.39 -12.63 -2.66
C LEU A 176 1.39 -13.78 -3.67
N ALA A 177 1.15 -13.44 -4.93
CA ALA A 177 1.02 -14.45 -5.99
C ALA A 177 2.31 -15.14 -6.36
N ASN A 178 3.43 -14.45 -6.18
CA ASN A 178 4.75 -14.95 -6.51
C ASN A 178 5.49 -15.21 -5.19
N PRO A 179 6.00 -16.43 -4.97
CA PRO A 179 6.89 -16.70 -3.85
C PRO A 179 8.21 -15.95 -4.04
N ILE A 180 8.99 -15.88 -2.96
CA ILE A 180 10.36 -15.39 -3.03
C ILE A 180 11.22 -16.30 -3.92
N ASP A 181 12.25 -15.72 -4.54
CA ASP A 181 13.21 -16.50 -5.32
C ASP A 181 13.82 -17.63 -4.46
N PRO A 182 13.88 -18.89 -4.95
CA PRO A 182 14.39 -20.01 -4.18
C PRO A 182 15.83 -19.85 -3.69
N GLY A 183 16.70 -19.20 -4.47
CA GLY A 183 18.08 -18.93 -4.07
C GLY A 183 18.14 -17.97 -2.89
N VAL A 184 17.39 -16.87 -2.96
CA VAL A 184 17.24 -15.91 -1.85
C VAL A 184 16.64 -16.59 -0.61
N TYR A 185 15.64 -17.45 -0.79
CA TYR A 185 15.03 -18.20 0.30
C TYR A 185 16.03 -19.08 1.06
N GLN A 186 16.91 -19.78 0.33
CA GLN A 186 17.93 -20.61 0.94
C GLN A 186 18.95 -19.77 1.72
N THR A 187 19.35 -18.62 1.19
CA THR A 187 20.23 -17.69 1.92
C THR A 187 19.60 -17.21 3.21
N ILE A 188 18.31 -16.85 3.20
CA ILE A 188 17.58 -16.45 4.40
C ILE A 188 17.55 -17.61 5.42
N LYS A 189 17.20 -18.83 5.00
CA LYS A 189 17.21 -20.00 5.89
C LYS A 189 18.58 -20.27 6.52
N GLN A 190 19.65 -20.11 5.75
CA GLN A 190 21.02 -20.31 6.23
C GLN A 190 21.48 -19.22 7.21
N SER A 191 20.91 -18.01 7.12
CA SER A 191 21.27 -16.90 8.01
C SER A 191 20.86 -17.10 9.47
N GLN A 192 19.95 -18.04 9.75
CA GLN A 192 19.35 -18.33 11.06
C GLN A 192 18.58 -17.16 11.70
N VAL A 193 18.42 -16.04 10.99
CA VAL A 193 17.61 -14.90 11.41
C VAL A 193 16.15 -15.35 11.56
N GLN A 194 15.51 -14.96 12.66
CA GLN A 194 14.10 -15.27 12.95
C GLN A 194 13.18 -14.11 12.59
N ASN A 195 13.61 -12.88 12.83
CA ASN A 195 12.90 -11.68 12.43
C ASN A 195 13.86 -10.60 11.95
N ALA A 196 13.38 -9.75 11.06
CA ALA A 196 14.10 -8.58 10.63
C ALA A 196 13.16 -7.39 10.58
N THR A 197 13.63 -6.23 11.03
CA THR A 197 12.89 -4.99 10.88
C THR A 197 13.65 -4.04 9.97
N LEU A 198 12.91 -3.29 9.17
CA LEU A 198 13.46 -2.35 8.19
C LEU A 198 12.72 -1.03 8.33
N CYS A 199 13.46 0.03 8.60
CA CYS A 199 12.96 1.40 8.65
C CYS A 199 13.64 2.21 7.57
N TRP A 200 12.88 2.51 6.52
CA TRP A 200 13.29 3.48 5.52
C TRP A 200 12.87 4.88 5.97
N ASN A 201 13.83 5.80 6.08
CA ASN A 201 13.63 7.19 6.46
C ASN A 201 14.37 8.10 5.47
N LYS A 202 13.66 8.57 4.43
CA LYS A 202 14.15 9.64 3.53
C LYS A 202 15.57 9.42 2.97
N GLY A 203 15.90 8.19 2.59
CA GLY A 203 17.23 7.82 2.10
C GLY A 203 18.08 6.99 3.05
N THR A 204 17.73 6.95 4.33
CA THR A 204 18.41 6.13 5.34
C THR A 204 17.63 4.85 5.60
N LEU A 205 18.27 3.70 5.41
CA LEU A 205 17.77 2.39 5.79
C LEU A 205 18.42 1.97 7.11
N ASN A 206 17.60 1.88 8.15
CA ASN A 206 17.97 1.25 9.41
C ASN A 206 17.36 -0.15 9.46
N THR A 207 18.15 -1.14 9.87
CA THR A 207 17.67 -2.52 9.96
C THR A 207 18.04 -3.13 11.29
N GLN A 208 17.18 -4.01 11.78
CA GLN A 208 17.49 -4.90 12.89
C GLN A 208 17.29 -6.34 12.46
N ALA A 209 18.12 -7.24 12.96
CA ALA A 209 17.92 -8.69 12.83
C ALA A 209 17.90 -9.28 14.24
N ASP A 210 16.83 -10.00 14.58
CA ASP A 210 16.61 -10.58 15.90
C ASP A 210 16.78 -9.56 17.05
N GLY A 211 16.27 -8.34 16.84
CA GLY A 211 16.36 -7.21 17.77
C GLY A 211 17.74 -6.56 17.90
N LYS A 212 18.74 -6.97 17.11
CA LYS A 212 20.06 -6.34 17.06
C LYS A 212 20.15 -5.39 15.87
N ASP A 213 20.60 -4.17 16.13
CA ASP A 213 20.85 -3.19 15.08
C ASP A 213 21.97 -3.67 14.14
N LEU A 214 21.72 -3.56 12.84
CA LEU A 214 22.70 -3.73 11.79
C LEU A 214 23.24 -2.36 11.35
N PRO A 215 24.36 -2.30 10.61
CA PRO A 215 24.87 -1.06 10.06
C PRO A 215 23.80 -0.32 9.23
N SER A 216 23.59 0.97 9.54
CA SER A 216 22.71 1.84 8.77
C SER A 216 23.30 2.10 7.38
N ILE A 217 22.43 2.09 6.36
CA ILE A 217 22.80 2.41 4.99
C ILE A 217 22.15 3.75 4.64
N THR A 218 22.97 4.74 4.29
CA THR A 218 22.48 6.04 3.79
C THR A 218 22.70 6.12 2.30
N LEU A 219 21.62 6.29 1.54
CA LEU A 219 21.66 6.64 0.14
C LEU A 219 21.62 8.16 0.00
N TYR A 220 22.45 8.69 -0.88
CA TYR A 220 22.46 10.10 -1.23
C TYR A 220 21.80 10.30 -2.60
N PRO A 221 20.94 11.31 -2.77
CA PRO A 221 20.23 11.54 -4.04
C PRO A 221 21.15 11.60 -5.25
N ASP A 222 22.28 12.31 -5.15
CA ASP A 222 23.21 12.44 -6.27
C ASP A 222 23.96 11.14 -6.57
N GLY A 223 24.25 10.33 -5.54
CA GLY A 223 24.80 8.98 -5.72
C GLY A 223 23.81 8.05 -6.43
N MET A 224 22.52 8.13 -6.09
CA MET A 224 21.48 7.34 -6.76
C MET A 224 21.27 7.77 -8.23
N LYS A 225 21.35 9.08 -8.53
CA LYS A 225 21.34 9.55 -9.92
C LYS A 225 22.53 9.00 -10.71
N PHE A 226 23.72 9.01 -10.11
CA PHE A 226 24.92 8.43 -10.73
C PHE A 226 24.75 6.93 -10.99
N LEU A 227 24.28 6.15 -10.01
CA LEU A 227 24.04 4.71 -10.20
C LEU A 227 22.98 4.42 -11.27
N ASN A 228 21.88 5.18 -11.28
CA ASN A 228 20.85 5.07 -12.30
C ASN A 228 21.39 5.30 -13.71
N GLN A 229 22.29 6.28 -13.88
CA GLN A 229 22.97 6.54 -15.15
C GLN A 229 24.00 5.45 -15.49
N ALA A 230 24.86 5.07 -14.55
CA ALA A 230 25.93 4.10 -14.76
C ALA A 230 25.41 2.69 -15.08
N LEU A 231 24.30 2.29 -14.45
CA LEU A 231 23.64 1.00 -14.67
C LEU A 231 22.55 1.06 -15.75
N ASN A 232 22.34 2.22 -16.39
CA ASN A 232 21.32 2.44 -17.40
C ASN A 232 19.92 1.96 -16.96
N LEU A 233 19.55 2.20 -15.70
CA LEU A 233 18.29 1.73 -15.12
C LEU A 233 17.08 2.51 -15.64
N ASN A 234 17.31 3.67 -16.28
CA ASN A 234 16.29 4.53 -16.90
C ASN A 234 15.14 4.91 -15.96
N ILE A 235 15.41 4.99 -14.65
CA ILE A 235 14.46 5.50 -13.66
C ILE A 235 14.46 7.02 -13.77
N ASP A 236 13.29 7.66 -13.87
CA ASP A 236 13.25 9.11 -13.96
C ASP A 236 13.64 9.77 -12.62
N ASN A 237 14.16 10.99 -12.68
CA ASN A 237 14.66 11.69 -11.50
C ASN A 237 13.54 12.04 -10.49
N ASN A 238 12.29 12.20 -10.94
CA ASN A 238 11.18 12.49 -10.04
C ASN A 238 10.82 11.26 -9.21
N SER A 239 10.78 10.08 -9.85
CA SER A 239 10.66 8.78 -9.19
C SER A 239 11.78 8.53 -8.18
N LEU A 240 13.04 8.84 -8.53
CA LEU A 240 14.14 8.73 -7.59
C LEU A 240 13.96 9.66 -6.38
N ASN A 241 13.48 10.89 -6.59
CA ASN A 241 13.22 11.83 -5.50
C ASN A 241 12.10 11.36 -4.56
N THR A 242 11.13 10.59 -5.06
CA THR A 242 10.09 9.96 -4.22
C THR A 242 10.70 9.10 -3.12
N LEU A 243 11.78 8.34 -3.41
CA LEU A 243 12.46 7.50 -2.40
C LEU A 243 12.95 8.32 -1.21
N PHE A 244 13.31 9.59 -1.41
CA PHE A 244 13.80 10.48 -0.36
C PHE A 244 12.69 11.24 0.37
N SER A 245 11.43 11.07 -0.04
CA SER A 245 10.26 11.72 0.57
C SER A 245 9.44 10.76 1.44
N VAL A 246 9.79 9.48 1.43
CA VAL A 246 9.04 8.39 2.07
C VAL A 246 9.68 7.96 3.38
N GLN A 247 8.83 7.66 4.36
CA GLN A 247 9.17 7.06 5.65
C GLN A 247 8.28 5.82 5.86
N VAL A 248 8.83 4.61 5.73
CA VAL A 248 8.07 3.36 5.87
C VAL A 248 8.83 2.35 6.71
N GLY A 249 8.12 1.70 7.61
CA GLY A 249 8.58 0.53 8.34
C GLY A 249 8.05 -0.78 7.76
N SER A 250 8.87 -1.83 7.83
CA SER A 250 8.46 -3.21 7.64
C SER A 250 9.01 -4.08 8.76
N ASP A 251 8.21 -5.05 9.17
CA ASP A 251 8.56 -6.10 10.11
C ASP A 251 8.40 -7.43 9.38
N ILE A 252 9.50 -8.17 9.26
CA ILE A 252 9.60 -9.41 8.52
C ILE A 252 9.76 -10.56 9.51
N SER A 253 8.80 -11.48 9.50
CA SER A 253 8.88 -12.76 10.20
C SER A 253 9.38 -13.85 9.27
N MET A 254 10.45 -14.52 9.65
CA MET A 254 10.98 -15.67 8.91
C MET A 254 10.14 -16.93 9.22
N PRO A 255 10.29 -18.06 8.49
CA PRO A 255 9.39 -19.22 8.61
C PRO A 255 9.27 -19.85 10.00
N SER A 256 10.25 -19.63 10.88
CA SER A 256 10.27 -20.10 12.27
C SER A 256 10.20 -18.96 13.30
N GLY A 257 10.11 -17.73 12.83
CA GLY A 257 10.09 -16.54 13.66
C GLY A 257 8.69 -16.02 13.96
N VAL A 258 8.66 -14.94 14.73
CA VAL A 258 7.45 -14.15 15.00
C VAL A 258 7.80 -12.67 14.93
N HIS A 259 6.81 -11.86 14.58
CA HIS A 259 6.91 -10.41 14.63
C HIS A 259 7.18 -9.91 16.07
N PRO A 260 8.19 -9.05 16.28
CA PRO A 260 8.42 -8.43 17.58
C PRO A 260 7.22 -7.57 18.01
N ALA A 261 6.74 -7.80 19.24
CA ALA A 261 5.61 -7.03 19.76
C ALA A 261 5.97 -5.54 19.92
N GLY A 262 5.09 -4.66 19.44
CA GLY A 262 5.22 -3.21 19.64
C GLY A 262 6.34 -2.54 18.84
N PHE A 263 6.92 -3.22 17.84
CA PHE A 263 7.89 -2.57 16.96
C PHE A 263 7.25 -1.39 16.21
N ALA A 264 7.96 -0.28 16.18
CA ALA A 264 7.62 0.92 15.43
C ALA A 264 8.91 1.58 14.94
N CYS A 265 8.89 2.04 13.69
CA CYS A 265 9.99 2.82 13.17
C CYS A 265 10.02 4.19 13.83
N LYS A 266 11.20 4.56 14.32
CA LYS A 266 11.49 5.92 14.77
C LYS A 266 11.90 6.72 13.57
N PHE A 267 11.08 7.71 13.25
CA PHE A 267 11.35 8.66 12.19
C PHE A 267 11.59 10.03 12.82
N ASP A 268 12.72 10.63 12.44
CA ASP A 268 13.06 12.01 12.78
C ASP A 268 12.22 13.04 11.98
#